data_AF-I2PYF8-F1
#
_entry.id   AF-I2PYF8-F1
#
_cell.length_a   1.000
_cell.length_b   1.000
_cell.length_c   1.000
_cell.angle_alpha   90.00
_cell.angle_beta   90.00
_cell.angle_gamma   90.00
#
_symmetry.space_group_name_H-M   'P 1'
#
loop_
_entity.id
_entity.type
_entity.pdbx_description
1 polymer ?
#
loop_
_entity_poly.entity_id
_entity_poly.type
_entity_poly.pdbx_seq_one_letter_code
_entity_poly.pdbx_strand_id
1 'polypeptide(L)' 'MFSGLLQPMHLLLILGVVLIVFGPGKLANLGHDLGKSIREFKSAMDAHDVTPEPVAEKPAQQAVPGKADPAA' A
#
# COMPACT_ATOMS: atom_id res chain seq x y z
N MET A 1 28.40 9.24 -18.77
CA MET A 1 28.60 10.18 -17.65
C MET A 1 27.70 9.90 -16.44
N PHE A 2 26.49 9.34 -16.61
CA PHE A 2 25.59 8.99 -15.49
C PHE A 2 25.70 7.56 -14.94
N SER A 3 26.51 6.71 -15.58
CA SER A 3 26.63 5.28 -15.23
C SER A 3 27.19 5.03 -13.82
N GLY A 4 27.91 5.99 -13.24
CA GLY A 4 28.42 5.91 -11.85
C GLY A 4 27.37 6.25 -10.78
N LEU A 5 26.33 7.02 -11.13
CA LEU A 5 25.28 7.42 -10.18
C LEU A 5 24.26 6.31 -9.92
N LEU A 6 24.01 5.46 -10.93
CA LEU A 6 23.12 4.31 -10.82
C LEU A 6 23.81 3.06 -10.26
N GLN A 7 25.06 3.17 -9.80
CA GLN A 7 25.67 2.07 -9.07
C GLN A 7 24.84 1.81 -7.80
N PRO A 8 24.37 0.57 -7.56
CA PRO A 8 23.52 0.24 -6.41
C PRO A 8 24.11 0.71 -5.08
N MET A 9 25.45 0.66 -4.96
CA MET A 9 26.18 1.14 -3.79
C MET A 9 26.01 2.64 -3.52
N HIS A 10 26.03 3.49 -4.55
CA HIS A 10 25.83 4.93 -4.40
C HIS A 10 24.37 5.24 -4.05
N LEU A 11 23.42 4.54 -4.68
CA LEU A 11 21.99 4.72 -4.39
C LEU A 11 21.67 4.33 -2.94
N LEU A 12 22.28 3.26 -2.42
CA LEU A 12 22.14 2.83 -1.04
C LEU A 12 22.75 3.84 -0.05
N LEU A 13 23.90 4.44 -0.40
CA LEU A 13 24.51 5.51 0.40
C LEU A 13 23.59 6.74 0.48
N ILE A 14 23.07 7.20 -0.65
CA ILE A 14 22.14 8.34 -0.73
C ILE A 14 20.85 8.01 0.04
N LEU A 15 20.30 6.81 -0.16
CA LEU A 15 19.13 6.35 0.59
C LEU A 15 19.40 6.34 2.09
N GLY A 16 20.57 5.91 2.53
CA GLY A 16 21.00 5.98 3.93
C GLY A 16 21.00 7.41 4.48
N VAL A 17 21.55 8.37 3.74
CA VAL A 17 21.55 9.79 4.13
C VAL A 17 20.12 10.35 4.19
N VAL A 18 19.29 10.05 3.19
CA VAL A 18 17.87 10.46 3.16
C VAL A 18 17.11 9.85 4.33
N LEU A 19 17.36 8.60 4.68
CA LEU A 19 16.76 7.94 5.85
C LEU A 19 17.20 8.58 7.17
N ILE A 20 18.43 9.11 7.27
CA ILE A 20 18.87 9.84 8.47
C ILE A 20 18.16 11.20 8.57
N VAL A 21 18.03 11.93 7.46
CA VAL A 21 17.41 13.28 7.44
C VAL A 21 15.89 13.21 7.59
N PHE A 22 15.22 12.33 6.84
CA PHE A 22 13.76 12.21 6.84
C PHE A 22 13.25 11.16 7.83
N GLY A 23 14.07 10.18 8.21
CA GLY A 23 13.67 9.03 9.00
C GLY A 23 13.08 7.89 8.16
N PRO A 24 13.30 6.61 8.53
CA PRO A 24 12.68 5.46 7.85
C PRO A 24 11.16 5.47 7.93
N GLY A 25 10.59 5.97 9.04
CA GLY A 25 9.15 6.04 9.23
C GLY A 25 8.45 7.00 8.26
N LYS A 26 9.07 8.15 7.93
CA LYS A 26 8.47 9.10 6.98
C LYS A 26 8.49 8.53 5.56
N LEU A 27 9.61 7.96 5.11
CA LEU A 27 9.65 7.34 3.78
C LEU A 27 8.68 6.15 3.66
N ALA A 28 8.52 5.35 4.72
CA ALA A 28 7.56 4.26 4.74
C ALA A 28 6.11 4.76 4.66
N ASN A 29 5.75 5.82 5.39
CA ASN A 29 4.42 6.42 5.32
C ASN A 29 4.14 7.00 3.93
N LEU A 30 5.08 7.77 3.35
CA LEU A 30 4.93 8.27 1.97
C LEU A 30 4.82 7.11 0.96
N GLY A 31 5.62 6.06 1.12
CA GLY A 31 5.55 4.87 0.26
C GLY A 31 4.23 4.12 0.39
N HIS A 32 3.64 4.06 1.58
CA HIS A 32 2.33 3.46 1.80
C HIS A 32 1.22 4.22 1.07
N ASP A 33 1.19 5.54 1.22
CA ASP A 33 0.17 6.41 0.59
C ASP A 33 0.29 6.41 -0.95
N LEU A 34 1.53 6.49 -1.46
CA LEU A 34 1.82 6.38 -2.89
C LEU A 34 1.48 4.98 -3.41
N GLY A 35 1.83 3.92 -2.68
CA GLY A 35 1.55 2.54 -3.06
C GLY A 35 0.06 2.25 -3.16
N LYS A 36 -0.74 2.77 -2.22
CA LYS A 36 -2.20 2.70 -2.28
C LYS A 36 -2.74 3.42 -3.52
N SER A 37 -2.27 4.65 -3.76
CA SER A 37 -2.69 5.45 -4.92
C SER A 37 -2.34 4.77 -6.26
N ILE A 38 -1.13 4.19 -6.37
CA ILE A 38 -0.70 3.45 -7.56
C ILE A 38 -1.52 2.17 -7.74
N ARG A 39 -1.87 1.48 -6.65
CA ARG A 39 -2.70 0.28 -6.70
C ARG A 39 -4.12 0.59 -7.19
N GLU A 40 -4.76 1.63 -6.64
CA GLU A 40 -6.06 2.11 -7.10
C GLU A 40 -5.99 2.55 -8.57
N PHE A 41 -4.94 3.29 -8.96
CA PHE A 41 -4.73 3.72 -10.33
C PHE A 41 -4.59 2.53 -11.29
N LYS A 42 -3.80 1.52 -10.91
CA LYS A 42 -3.66 0.28 -11.70
C LYS A 42 -5.00 -0.46 -11.81
N SER A 43 -5.73 -0.61 -10.71
CA SER A 43 -7.05 -1.26 -10.70
C SER A 43 -8.06 -0.54 -11.58
N ALA A 44 -8.07 0.79 -11.60
CA ALA A 44 -8.92 1.59 -12.47
C ALA A 44 -8.53 1.46 -13.95
N MET A 45 -7.22 1.38 -14.25
CA MET A 45 -6.72 1.13 -15.60
C MET A 45 -7.09 -0.27 -16.09
N ASP A 46 -6.90 -1.30 -15.26
CA ASP A 46 -7.25 -2.70 -15.57
C ASP A 46 -8.78 -2.89 -15.73
N ALA A 47 -9.60 -2.20 -14.94
CA ALA A 47 -11.07 -2.24 -15.03
C ALA A 47 -11.62 -1.56 -16.29
N HIS A 48 -10.82 -0.71 -16.95
CA HIS A 48 -11.21 -0.09 -18.21
C HIS A 48 -10.99 -1.03 -19.42
N ASP A 49 -10.25 -2.13 -19.24
CA ASP A 49 -9.90 -3.09 -20.29
C ASP A 49 -10.70 -4.42 -20.20
N VAL A 50 -11.42 -4.68 -19.09
CA VAL A 50 -12.16 -5.94 -18.90
C VAL A 50 -13.54 -5.70 -18.28
N THR A 51 -14.58 -6.20 -18.97
CA THR A 51 -15.97 -6.35 -18.52
C THR A 51 -16.05 -6.69 -17.01
N PRO A 52 -16.91 -6.01 -16.23
CA PRO A 52 -16.82 -6.05 -14.78
C PRO A 52 -17.28 -7.40 -14.22
N GLU A 53 -16.36 -8.14 -13.60
CA GLU A 53 -16.70 -9.20 -12.65
C GLU A 53 -16.83 -8.60 -11.24
N PRO A 54 -17.86 -9.02 -10.46
CA PRO A 54 -18.15 -8.45 -9.16
C PRO A 54 -17.08 -8.90 -8.16
N VAL A 55 -16.26 -7.95 -7.69
CA VAL A 55 -15.32 -8.21 -6.60
C VAL A 55 -16.13 -8.49 -5.34
N ALA A 56 -16.10 -9.76 -4.92
CA ALA A 56 -16.62 -10.25 -3.67
C ALA A 56 -16.16 -9.36 -2.50
N GLU A 57 -17.15 -8.76 -1.86
CA GLU A 57 -17.06 -8.08 -0.58
C GLU A 57 -16.53 -9.08 0.46
N LYS A 58 -15.25 -8.96 0.83
CA LYS A 58 -14.69 -9.74 1.93
C LYS A 58 -15.33 -9.21 3.22
N PRO A 59 -16.09 -10.02 3.98
CA PRO A 59 -16.96 -9.53 5.03
C PRO A 59 -16.18 -8.77 6.09
N ALA A 60 -16.74 -7.61 6.46
CA ALA A 60 -16.44 -6.95 7.70
C ALA A 60 -16.56 -7.96 8.84
N GLN A 61 -15.42 -8.38 9.38
CA GLN A 61 -15.34 -9.07 10.66
C GLN A 61 -15.63 -8.03 11.76
N GLN A 62 -16.89 -7.59 11.84
CA GLN A 62 -17.46 -6.98 13.02
C GLN A 62 -17.86 -8.10 13.96
N ALA A 63 -17.03 -8.31 14.97
CA ALA A 63 -17.37 -9.07 16.13
C ALA A 63 -18.58 -8.43 16.84
N VAL A 64 -19.70 -9.15 16.91
CA VAL A 64 -20.59 -9.23 18.09
C VAL A 64 -21.48 -10.49 17.97
N PRO A 65 -21.09 -11.63 18.55
CA PRO A 65 -22.05 -12.69 18.83
C PRO A 65 -22.88 -12.28 20.05
N GLY A 66 -24.12 -11.89 19.77
CA GLY A 66 -25.31 -12.36 20.47
C GLY A 66 -25.36 -12.23 21.99
N LYS A 67 -26.04 -11.19 22.46
CA LYS A 67 -27.00 -11.38 23.56
C LYS A 67 -28.11 -12.32 23.04
N ALA A 68 -28.00 -13.59 23.38
CA ALA A 68 -29.13 -14.52 23.36
C ALA A 68 -29.58 -14.69 24.80
N ASP A 69 -30.57 -13.90 25.21
CA ASP A 69 -31.51 -14.31 26.27
C ASP A 69 -32.74 -14.88 25.58
N PRO A 70 -32.97 -16.20 25.63
CA PRO A 70 -34.28 -16.78 25.35
C PRO A 70 -34.76 -17.52 26.60
N ALA A 71 -35.51 -16.85 27.48
CA ALA A 71 -36.34 -17.50 28.50
C ALA A 71 -37.35 -16.52 29.12
N ALA A 72 -38.52 -16.35 28.47
CA ALA A 72 -39.78 -15.99 29.09
C ALA A 72 -40.94 -16.31 28.14
#